data_AF-A0A644XW99-F1
#
_entry.id   AF-A0A644XW99-F1
#
_cell.length_a   1.000
_cell.length_b   1.000
_cell.length_c   1.000
_cell.angle_alpha   90.00
_cell.angle_beta   90.00
_cell.angle_gamma   90.00
#
_symmetry.space_group_name_H-M   'P 1'
#
loop_
_entity.id
_entity.type
_entity.pdbx_description
1 polymer ?
#
loop_
_entity_poly.entity_id
_entity_poly.type
_entity_poly.pdbx_seq_one_letter_code
_entity_poly.pdbx_strand_id
1 'polypeptide(L)' 'MNLESGMVDAGGLATYGIDYYKLGYMAGQMAIQILVDGKDPATMPIGYLSIDQCELSVNKATAEALKIDVSKLQ' A
#
# COMPACT_ATOMS: atom_id res chain seq x y z
N MET A 1 -5.89 5.39 -5.85
CA MET A 1 -5.07 6.52 -5.38
C MET A 1 -4.24 6.02 -4.22
N ASN A 2 -2.95 5.74 -4.44
CA ASN A 2 -2.02 5.37 -3.38
C ASN A 2 -1.46 6.68 -2.79
N LEU A 3 -1.64 6.92 -1.49
CA LEU A 3 -1.11 8.12 -0.83
C LEU A 3 0.43 8.20 -0.91
N GLU A 4 1.09 7.05 -0.92
CA GLU A 4 2.55 6.97 -1.01
C GLU A 4 3.08 7.31 -2.40
N SER A 5 2.35 7.01 -3.47
CA SER A 5 2.76 7.46 -4.81
C SER A 5 2.73 8.99 -4.90
N GLY A 6 1.94 9.68 -4.08
CA GLY A 6 1.93 11.14 -4.05
C GLY A 6 3.29 11.76 -3.70
N MET A 7 4.10 11.12 -2.86
CA MET A 7 5.47 11.59 -2.57
C MET A 7 6.42 11.35 -3.75
N VAL A 8 6.27 10.21 -4.42
CA VAL A 8 7.02 9.85 -5.63
C VAL A 8 6.64 10.78 -6.78
N ASP A 9 5.35 11.01 -7.00
CA ASP A 9 4.78 11.89 -8.02
C ASP A 9 5.16 13.37 -7.78
N ALA A 10 5.30 13.78 -6.52
CA ALA A 10 5.78 15.12 -6.15
C ALA A 10 7.32 15.29 -6.26
N GLY A 11 8.05 14.25 -6.69
CA GLY A 11 9.48 14.31 -6.96
C GLY A 11 10.37 13.49 -6.03
N GLY A 12 9.80 12.75 -5.06
CA GLY A 12 10.54 11.77 -4.27
C GLY A 12 11.08 10.61 -5.12
N LEU A 13 12.24 10.08 -4.77
CA LEU A 13 12.93 9.05 -5.57
C LEU A 13 12.18 7.71 -5.57
N ALA A 14 11.82 7.21 -4.39
CA ALA A 14 11.14 5.95 -4.23
C ALA A 14 10.41 5.90 -2.88
N THR A 15 9.39 5.06 -2.78
CA THR A 15 8.67 4.75 -1.53
C THR A 15 8.35 3.26 -1.48
N TYR A 16 8.33 2.70 -0.28
CA TYR A 16 7.97 1.30 -0.04
C TYR A 16 6.75 1.27 0.87
N GLY A 17 5.59 1.09 0.25
CA GLY A 17 4.32 1.46 0.84
C GLY A 17 3.30 0.35 0.82
N ILE A 18 2.36 0.42 1.77
CA ILE A 18 1.21 -0.45 1.78
C ILE A 18 0.31 -0.12 0.57
N ASP A 19 -0.13 -1.15 -0.16
CA ASP A 19 -1.16 -0.98 -1.18
C ASP A 19 -2.52 -0.72 -0.52
N TYR A 20 -2.98 0.52 -0.60
CA TYR A 20 -4.25 0.96 0.00
C TYR A 20 -5.47 0.33 -0.67
N TYR A 21 -5.36 -0.12 -1.92
CA TYR A 21 -6.44 -0.85 -2.57
C TYR A 21 -6.62 -2.22 -1.90
N LYS A 22 -5.54 -2.97 -1.67
CA LYS A 22 -5.57 -4.22 -0.91
C LYS A 22 -6.06 -4.01 0.52
N LEU A 23 -5.69 -2.89 1.15
CA LEU A 23 -6.13 -2.55 2.50
C LEU A 23 -7.66 -2.35 2.54
N GLY A 24 -8.19 -1.57 1.58
CA GLY A 24 -9.62 -1.35 1.43
C GLY A 24 -10.38 -2.62 1.09
N TYR A 25 -9.81 -3.50 0.26
CA TYR A 25 -10.40 -4.80 -0.05
C TYR A 25 -10.51 -5.68 1.21
N MET A 26 -9.44 -5.78 2.01
CA MET A 26 -9.47 -6.50 3.28
C MET A 26 -10.52 -5.92 4.24
N ALA A 27 -10.60 -4.60 4.36
CA ALA A 27 -11.63 -3.95 5.17
C ALA A 27 -13.05 -4.30 4.68
N GLY A 28 -13.27 -4.35 3.37
CA GLY A 28 -14.55 -4.79 2.78
C GLY A 28 -14.89 -6.24 3.12
N GLN A 29 -13.90 -7.14 3.10
CA GLN A 29 -14.09 -8.54 3.53
C GLN A 29 -14.46 -8.63 5.02
N MET A 30 -13.87 -7.80 5.87
CA MET A 30 -14.25 -7.72 7.28
C MET A 30 -15.69 -7.20 7.44
N ALA A 31 -16.10 -6.22 6.64
CA ALA A 31 -17.48 -5.71 6.65
C ALA A 31 -18.50 -6.80 6.26
N ILE A 32 -18.17 -7.68 5.29
CA ILE A 32 -19.04 -8.82 4.94
C ILE A 32 -19.21 -9.75 6.15
N GLN A 33 -18.15 -10.08 6.87
CA GLN A 33 -18.23 -10.95 8.05
C GLN A 33 -19.10 -10.37 9.16
N ILE A 34 -19.15 -9.04 9.29
CA ILE A 34 -20.01 -8.37 10.26
C ILE A 34 -21.46 -8.34 9.76
N LEU A 35 -21.67 -7.85 8.54
CA LEU A 35 -23.01 -7.52 8.02
C LEU A 35 -23.79 -8.73 7.53
N VAL A 36 -23.10 -9.76 7.02
CA VAL A 36 -23.70 -10.97 6.44
C VAL A 36 -23.59 -12.14 7.40
N ASP A 37 -22.41 -12.37 7.98
CA ASP A 37 -22.18 -13.52 8.86
C ASP A 37 -22.49 -13.22 10.34
N GLY A 38 -22.82 -11.96 10.67
CA GLY A 38 -23.27 -11.55 12.01
C GLY A 38 -22.18 -11.56 13.09
N LYS A 39 -20.90 -11.51 12.73
CA LYS A 39 -19.80 -11.48 13.72
C LYS A 39 -19.82 -10.19 14.53
N ASP A 40 -19.52 -10.31 15.83
CA ASP A 40 -19.38 -9.16 16.74
C ASP A 40 -18.08 -8.39 16.47
N PRO A 41 -18.14 -7.12 16.04
CA PRO A 41 -16.96 -6.31 15.80
C PRO A 41 -16.08 -6.13 17.04
N ALA A 42 -16.65 -6.17 18.26
CA ALA A 42 -15.92 -5.96 19.50
C ALA A 42 -14.91 -7.08 19.80
N THR A 43 -15.12 -8.27 19.22
CA THR A 43 -14.25 -9.44 19.40
C THR A 43 -13.45 -9.80 18.15
N MET A 44 -13.65 -9.07 17.06
CA MET A 44 -12.96 -9.32 15.80
C MET A 44 -11.51 -8.83 15.87
N PRO A 45 -10.51 -9.66 15.49
CA PRO A 45 -9.11 -9.23 15.47
C PRO A 45 -8.87 -8.15 14.40
N ILE A 46 -7.96 -7.23 14.68
CA ILE A 46 -7.54 -6.20 13.73
C ILE A 46 -6.81 -6.87 12.55
N GLY A 47 -7.27 -6.59 11.33
CA GLY A 47 -6.60 -7.03 10.10
C GLY A 47 -5.39 -6.17 9.81
N TYR A 48 -4.26 -6.80 9.51
CA TYR A 48 -3.03 -6.14 9.08
C TYR A 48 -2.65 -6.66 7.70
N LEU A 49 -2.21 -5.76 6.82
CA LEU A 49 -1.49 -6.18 5.64
C LEU A 49 -0.06 -6.53 6.04
N SER A 50 0.41 -7.65 5.53
CA SER A 50 1.77 -8.12 5.80
C SER A 50 2.78 -7.30 4.97
N ILE A 51 4.01 -7.17 5.46
CA ILE A 51 5.07 -6.33 4.85
C ILE A 51 5.44 -6.78 3.43
N ASP A 52 5.23 -8.05 3.11
CA ASP A 52 5.37 -8.65 1.78
C ASP A 52 4.28 -8.17 0.79
N GLN A 53 3.21 -7.55 1.28
CA GLN A 53 2.18 -6.91 0.46
C GLN A 53 2.44 -5.42 0.22
N CYS A 54 3.54 -4.89 0.77
CA CYS A 54 4.01 -3.55 0.45
C CYS A 54 4.63 -3.54 -0.96
N GLU A 55 4.37 -2.48 -1.70
CA GLU A 55 4.88 -2.30 -3.06
C GLU A 55 5.92 -1.18 -3.08
N LEU A 56 7.03 -1.45 -3.77
CA LEU A 56 8.00 -0.42 -4.10
C LEU A 56 7.50 0.41 -5.29
N SER A 57 7.38 1.72 -5.10
CA SER A 57 7.16 2.68 -6.19
C SER A 57 8.39 3.54 -6.39
N VAL A 58 8.81 3.76 -7.64
CA VAL A 58 10.03 4.52 -7.99
C VAL A 58 9.72 5.59 -9.02
N ASN A 59 10.17 6.83 -8.79
CA ASN A 59 10.10 7.92 -9.76
C ASN A 59 11.31 7.84 -10.69
N LYS A 60 11.07 7.37 -11.92
CA LYS A 60 12.12 7.27 -12.95
C LYS A 60 12.68 8.63 -13.36
N ALA A 61 11.83 9.67 -13.47
CA ALA A 61 12.27 11.01 -13.84
C ALA A 61 13.19 11.63 -12.77
N THR A 62 12.86 11.46 -11.49
CA THR A 62 13.74 11.87 -10.38
C THR A 62 15.04 11.07 -10.39
N ALA A 63 14.98 9.75 -10.59
CA ALA A 63 16.17 8.92 -10.66
C ALA A 63 17.11 9.36 -11.79
N GLU A 64 16.58 9.67 -12.97
CA GLU A 64 17.33 10.19 -14.12
C GLU A 64 17.94 11.57 -13.83
N ALA A 65 17.17 12.49 -13.23
CA ALA A 65 17.65 13.82 -12.86
C ALA A 65 18.80 13.75 -11.83
N LEU A 66 18.73 12.79 -10.89
CA LEU A 66 19.75 12.55 -9.87
C LEU A 66 20.87 11.61 -10.34
N LYS A 67 20.77 11.04 -11.54
CA LYS A 67 21.69 10.03 -12.09
C LYS A 67 21.86 8.81 -11.17
N ILE A 68 20.77 8.34 -10.58
CA ILE A 68 20.72 7.17 -9.69
C ILE A 68 20.24 5.96 -10.49
N ASP A 69 21.00 4.85 -10.43
CA ASP A 69 20.58 3.57 -10.99
C ASP A 69 19.63 2.84 -10.03
N VAL A 70 18.36 2.76 -10.43
CA VAL A 70 17.29 2.11 -9.65
C VAL A 70 17.03 0.66 -10.07
N SER A 71 17.81 0.12 -11.03
CA SER A 71 17.64 -1.23 -11.56
C SER A 71 17.87 -2.32 -10.51
N LYS A 72 18.54 -1.99 -9.40
CA LYS A 72 18.79 -2.89 -8.27
C LYS A 72 17.70 -2.88 -7.20
N LEU A 73 16.66 -2.04 -7.37
CA LEU A 73 15.55 -1.93 -6.42
C LEU A 73 14.35 -2.80 -6.82
N GLN A 74 14.36 -3.40 -8.01
CA GLN A 74 13.31 -4.29 -8.51
C GLN A 74 13.65 -5.77 -8.32
#